data_AF-A0A3M6XEE0-F1
#
_entry.id   AF-A0A3M6XEE0-F1
#
_cell.length_a   1.000
_cell.length_b   1.000
_cell.length_c   1.000
_cell.angle_alpha   90.00
_cell.angle_beta   90.00
_cell.angle_gamma   90.00
#
_symmetry.space_group_name_H-M   'P 1'
#
loop_
_entity.id
_entity.type
_entity.pdbx_description
1 polymer ?
#
loop_
_entity_poly.entity_id
_entity_poly.type
_entity_poly.pdbx_seq_one_letter_code
_entity_poly.pdbx_strand_id
1 'polypeptide(L)'
;MAATIAAALAVLPFSSGLELPNDVGKLPALGWNSWYDNCFPPEYWYDDCLSCEVDPSFSPTGIVNGSCTNSTPPVDHYSYERPIPFCALEWPVDGVNYTAKYTALRFRIMQEALLAQNRTILYSLCEWGVDQPWRWGNQTGSSWRISNDIAFGDTSWPRIVEIINMNSFLSPFADFYGHNDADMLTIGNGNLTSAEIRTHFGLWALMKSPILIGTVVANLTDEEVSVLQNKMLLSFHQDPVFGKPAAAYKWGANPDWTFNNTVPAQYWSGASSNGTMVAMFNPFNETKSMEVDFNEVPQLDAKSSYEVVNVWDGSSMGSCERSVQMDVEAHDTAILLFTDS
;
A
#
# COMPACT_ATOMS: atom_id res chain seq x y z
N MET A 1 57.24 -7.89 -13.39
CA MET A 1 57.07 -7.18 -12.11
C MET A 1 55.98 -6.14 -12.34
N ALA A 2 54.72 -6.50 -12.07
CA ALA A 2 53.57 -5.60 -12.16
C ALA A 2 52.95 -5.56 -10.76
N ALA A 3 52.98 -4.36 -10.17
CA ALA A 3 52.63 -4.14 -8.78
C ALA A 3 51.13 -4.33 -8.54
N THR A 4 50.82 -5.06 -7.48
CA THR A 4 49.50 -5.26 -6.88
C THR A 4 48.95 -3.92 -6.41
N ILE A 5 47.84 -3.47 -6.99
CA ILE A 5 47.01 -2.42 -6.40
C ILE A 5 46.14 -3.12 -5.34
N ALA A 6 46.63 -3.17 -4.11
CA ALA A 6 45.78 -3.46 -2.96
C ALA A 6 44.94 -2.20 -2.72
N ALA A 7 43.66 -2.24 -3.12
CA ALA A 7 42.69 -1.23 -2.75
C ALA A 7 42.54 -1.27 -1.22
N ALA A 8 42.91 -0.17 -0.56
CA ALA A 8 42.53 0.05 0.81
C ALA A 8 41.00 0.13 0.86
N LEU A 9 40.33 -0.90 1.42
CA LEU A 9 38.99 -0.73 1.96
C LEU A 9 39.13 0.28 3.11
N ALA A 10 38.93 1.55 2.78
CA ALA A 10 38.79 2.60 3.74
C ALA A 10 37.64 2.24 4.68
N VAL A 11 37.93 2.36 5.97
CA VAL A 11 37.06 2.22 7.14
C VAL A 11 35.67 2.81 6.84
N LEU A 12 34.73 1.97 6.42
CA LEU A 12 33.32 2.30 6.53
C LEU A 12 32.99 2.23 8.03
N PRO A 13 32.34 3.25 8.62
CA PRO A 13 31.85 3.12 9.99
C PRO A 13 30.95 1.90 10.05
N PHE A 14 31.27 0.94 10.93
CA PHE A 14 30.36 -0.14 11.26
C PHE A 14 29.10 0.49 11.85
N SER A 15 28.04 0.55 11.04
CA SER A 15 26.70 0.83 11.54
C SER A 15 26.16 -0.50 12.06
N SER A 16 26.12 -0.66 13.37
CA SER A 16 25.40 -1.79 13.99
C SER A 16 23.89 -1.52 13.91
N GLY A 17 23.08 -2.58 13.79
CA GLY A 17 21.64 -2.46 13.99
C GLY A 17 21.33 -1.92 15.38
N LEU A 18 20.17 -1.26 15.52
CA LEU A 18 19.64 -0.89 16.83
C LEU A 18 18.79 -2.05 17.33
N GLU A 19 19.28 -2.73 18.35
CA GLU A 19 18.56 -3.80 19.05
C GLU A 19 18.40 -3.37 20.50
N LEU A 20 17.17 -3.31 21.00
CA LEU A 20 16.95 -3.00 22.42
C LEU A 20 16.98 -4.28 23.26
N PRO A 21 17.26 -4.18 24.57
CA PRO A 21 17.16 -5.31 25.49
C PRO A 21 15.75 -5.94 25.50
N ASN A 22 15.68 -7.22 25.88
CA ASN A 22 14.43 -7.98 26.06
C ASN A 22 13.61 -8.22 24.77
N ASP A 23 14.27 -8.31 23.62
CA ASP A 23 13.66 -8.62 22.31
C ASP A 23 12.55 -7.64 21.85
N VAL A 24 12.51 -6.43 22.39
CA VAL A 24 11.62 -5.35 21.92
C VAL A 24 12.41 -4.48 20.96
N GLY A 25 12.08 -4.47 19.67
CA GLY A 25 12.73 -3.54 18.77
C GLY A 25 14.04 -4.06 18.16
N LYS A 26 14.00 -4.49 16.89
CA LYS A 26 15.22 -4.77 16.09
C LYS A 26 15.13 -4.06 14.75
N LEU A 27 16.02 -3.08 14.55
CA LEU A 27 16.13 -2.34 13.30
C LEU A 27 17.50 -2.57 12.65
N PRO A 28 17.58 -3.01 11.38
CA PRO A 28 18.86 -3.16 10.70
C PRO A 28 19.57 -1.82 10.58
N ALA A 29 20.89 -1.86 10.43
CA ALA A 29 21.79 -0.71 10.37
C ALA A 29 21.37 0.41 9.39
N LEU A 30 20.69 0.04 8.30
CA LEU A 30 20.21 0.96 7.26
C LEU A 30 18.79 1.47 7.50
N GLY A 31 18.13 1.01 8.57
CA GLY A 31 17.04 1.73 9.24
C GLY A 31 15.81 2.06 8.39
N TRP A 32 15.15 1.05 7.82
CA TRP A 32 13.89 1.27 7.08
C TRP A 32 12.68 0.66 7.79
N ASN A 33 12.71 -0.63 8.08
CA ASN A 33 11.52 -1.40 8.47
C ASN A 33 11.82 -2.24 9.71
N SER A 34 10.89 -2.25 10.67
CA SER A 34 10.95 -3.12 11.85
C SER A 34 10.23 -4.46 11.69
N TRP A 35 10.49 -5.17 10.59
CA TRP A 35 9.98 -6.52 10.33
C TRP A 35 10.00 -7.46 11.55
N TYR A 36 11.00 -7.30 12.42
CA TYR A 36 11.19 -8.17 13.58
C TYR A 36 10.41 -7.78 14.83
N ASP A 37 9.81 -6.59 14.90
CA ASP A 37 9.16 -6.13 16.13
C ASP A 37 7.92 -6.95 16.45
N ASN A 38 7.26 -7.53 15.44
CA ASN A 38 6.10 -8.42 15.59
C ASN A 38 6.40 -9.92 15.41
N CYS A 39 7.65 -10.28 15.10
CA CYS A 39 8.04 -11.68 14.87
C CYS A 39 8.43 -12.36 16.18
N PHE A 40 7.66 -13.40 16.57
CA PHE A 40 7.95 -14.25 17.74
C PHE A 40 8.24 -13.49 19.04
N PRO A 41 7.40 -12.52 19.45
CA PRO A 41 7.61 -11.88 20.73
C PRO A 41 7.49 -12.90 21.89
N PRO A 42 8.12 -12.66 23.03
CA PRO A 42 7.85 -13.43 24.23
C PRO A 42 6.36 -13.40 24.62
N GLU A 43 5.83 -14.45 25.25
CA GLU A 43 4.39 -14.57 25.56
C GLU A 43 3.81 -13.39 26.36
N TYR A 44 4.61 -12.75 27.22
CA TYR A 44 4.18 -11.58 28.00
C TYR A 44 3.97 -10.30 27.17
N TRP A 45 4.34 -10.32 25.89
CA TRP A 45 4.06 -9.29 24.89
C TRP A 45 2.89 -9.63 23.97
N TYR A 46 2.22 -10.76 24.18
CA TYR A 46 1.05 -11.13 23.39
C TYR A 46 -0.13 -10.24 23.75
N ASP A 47 -0.79 -9.71 22.73
CA ASP A 47 -2.08 -9.07 22.92
C ASP A 47 -3.15 -10.11 23.31
N ASP A 48 -4.09 -9.70 24.19
CA ASP A 48 -5.14 -10.60 24.70
C ASP A 48 -6.11 -11.05 23.61
N CYS A 49 -6.23 -10.25 22.55
CA CYS A 49 -7.04 -10.51 21.37
C CYS A 49 -6.47 -9.71 20.17
N LEU A 50 -6.80 -10.09 18.93
CA LEU A 50 -6.38 -9.40 17.69
C LEU A 50 -7.54 -8.61 17.05
N SER A 51 -7.22 -7.74 16.10
CA SER A 51 -8.25 -7.13 15.25
C SER A 51 -8.83 -8.14 14.27
N CYS A 52 -10.04 -7.88 13.76
CA CYS A 52 -10.49 -8.58 12.58
C CYS A 52 -9.58 -8.21 11.41
N GLU A 53 -8.79 -9.17 10.93
CA GLU A 53 -7.96 -8.97 9.75
C GLU A 53 -8.57 -9.67 8.53
N VAL A 54 -8.68 -8.92 7.45
CA VAL A 54 -9.30 -9.31 6.18
C VAL A 54 -8.34 -10.01 5.24
N ASP A 55 -7.04 -9.99 5.55
CA ASP A 55 -6.04 -10.75 4.84
C ASP A 55 -6.26 -12.26 5.08
N PRO A 56 -6.65 -13.02 4.04
CA PRO A 56 -7.03 -14.42 4.17
C PRO A 56 -5.86 -15.32 4.59
N SER A 57 -4.63 -14.82 4.53
CA SER A 57 -3.45 -15.52 5.06
C SER A 57 -3.57 -15.78 6.57
N PHE A 58 -4.47 -15.09 7.27
CA PHE A 58 -4.73 -15.27 8.70
C PHE A 58 -6.00 -16.06 9.05
N SER A 59 -6.85 -16.41 8.08
CA SER A 59 -7.95 -17.41 8.12
C SER A 59 -9.12 -16.91 7.25
N PRO A 60 -9.38 -17.52 6.08
CA PRO A 60 -10.49 -17.08 5.23
C PRO A 60 -11.87 -17.51 5.78
N THR A 61 -11.91 -18.31 6.85
CA THR A 61 -13.15 -18.90 7.33
C THR A 61 -13.95 -17.89 8.13
N GLY A 62 -15.23 -17.72 7.78
CA GLY A 62 -16.17 -16.90 8.55
C GLY A 62 -16.10 -15.39 8.27
N ILE A 63 -15.29 -14.94 7.31
CA ILE A 63 -15.25 -13.54 6.88
C ILE A 63 -16.41 -13.29 5.90
N VAL A 64 -17.19 -12.23 6.15
CA VAL A 64 -18.29 -11.76 5.30
C VAL A 64 -18.07 -10.30 4.98
N ASN A 65 -17.94 -9.96 3.69
CA ASN A 65 -17.70 -8.59 3.21
C ASN A 65 -16.51 -7.93 3.93
N GLY A 66 -15.40 -8.66 4.09
CA GLY A 66 -14.21 -8.15 4.77
C GLY A 66 -14.45 -7.87 6.26
N SER A 67 -15.40 -8.53 6.91
CA SER A 67 -15.58 -8.45 8.35
C SER A 67 -15.72 -9.84 8.94
N CYS A 68 -15.17 -10.03 10.12
CA CYS A 68 -15.20 -11.29 10.83
C CYS A 68 -16.63 -11.53 11.33
N THR A 69 -16.92 -12.76 11.68
CA THR A 69 -18.22 -13.13 12.26
C THR A 69 -18.01 -14.12 13.40
N ASN A 70 -19.10 -14.50 14.07
CA ASN A 70 -19.03 -15.54 15.11
C ASN A 70 -18.58 -16.91 14.58
N SER A 71 -18.55 -17.11 13.25
CA SER A 71 -18.00 -18.33 12.65
C SER A 71 -16.52 -18.19 12.28
N THR A 72 -15.92 -17.00 12.42
CA THR A 72 -14.48 -16.81 12.23
C THR A 72 -13.74 -17.46 13.38
N PRO A 73 -12.90 -18.47 13.13
CA PRO A 73 -12.14 -19.13 14.19
C PRO A 73 -11.07 -18.19 14.75
N PRO A 74 -10.64 -18.37 16.01
CA PRO A 74 -9.42 -17.73 16.53
C PRO A 74 -8.23 -17.97 15.59
N VAL A 75 -7.32 -17.01 15.55
CA VAL A 75 -6.19 -17.04 14.60
C VAL A 75 -5.06 -17.88 15.17
N ASP A 76 -4.66 -18.91 14.41
CA ASP A 76 -3.36 -19.56 14.54
C ASP A 76 -2.35 -18.71 13.78
N HIS A 77 -1.72 -17.75 14.46
CA HIS A 77 -0.76 -16.84 13.84
C HIS A 77 0.65 -17.30 14.16
N TYR A 78 1.50 -17.44 13.14
CA TYR A 78 2.80 -18.12 13.23
C TYR A 78 3.75 -17.57 14.30
N SER A 79 3.58 -16.30 14.69
CA SER A 79 4.36 -15.68 15.77
C SER A 79 3.89 -16.02 17.19
N TYR A 80 2.77 -16.73 17.35
CA TYR A 80 2.17 -17.08 18.63
C TYR A 80 2.09 -18.59 18.82
N GLU A 81 2.46 -19.05 20.02
CA GLU A 81 2.40 -20.48 20.37
C GLU A 81 0.99 -20.95 20.76
N ARG A 82 -0.02 -20.08 20.65
CA ARG A 82 -1.43 -20.40 20.92
C ARG A 82 -2.37 -19.58 20.02
N PRO A 83 -3.59 -20.07 19.76
CA PRO A 83 -4.61 -19.28 19.09
C PRO A 83 -4.98 -18.03 19.91
N ILE A 84 -5.16 -16.89 19.24
CA ILE A 84 -5.60 -15.62 19.85
C ILE A 84 -7.01 -15.28 19.34
N PRO A 85 -7.98 -14.96 20.22
CA PRO A 85 -9.33 -14.59 19.81
C PRO A 85 -9.38 -13.18 19.18
N PHE A 86 -10.47 -12.85 18.50
CA PHE A 86 -10.73 -11.48 18.01
C PHE A 86 -11.36 -10.60 19.09
N CYS A 87 -10.90 -9.35 19.19
CA CYS A 87 -11.47 -8.36 20.11
C CYS A 87 -12.81 -7.83 19.60
N ALA A 88 -12.92 -7.66 18.29
CA ALA A 88 -14.08 -7.17 17.59
C ALA A 88 -14.07 -7.70 16.15
N LEU A 89 -15.23 -7.62 15.50
CA LEU A 89 -15.49 -8.34 14.26
C LEU A 89 -15.62 -7.41 13.04
N GLU A 90 -15.59 -6.09 13.24
CA GLU A 90 -15.71 -5.10 12.17
C GLU A 90 -14.33 -4.73 11.61
N TRP A 91 -14.28 -4.38 10.32
CA TRP A 91 -13.08 -3.84 9.67
C TRP A 91 -13.50 -2.79 8.63
N PRO A 92 -12.72 -1.71 8.42
CA PRO A 92 -11.38 -1.45 8.98
C PRO A 92 -11.38 -0.75 10.36
N VAL A 93 -12.55 -0.54 10.97
CA VAL A 93 -12.71 0.13 12.27
C VAL A 93 -13.77 -0.59 13.07
N ASP A 94 -13.48 -0.85 14.35
CA ASP A 94 -14.34 -1.67 15.22
C ASP A 94 -14.48 -1.11 16.66
N GLY A 95 -14.05 0.13 16.87
CA GLY A 95 -14.12 0.80 18.17
C GLY A 95 -13.10 0.34 19.22
N VAL A 96 -12.23 -0.64 18.92
CA VAL A 96 -11.17 -1.08 19.83
C VAL A 96 -10.05 -0.03 19.89
N ASN A 97 -9.49 0.18 21.10
CA ASN A 97 -8.36 1.09 21.29
C ASN A 97 -7.03 0.38 21.02
N TYR A 98 -6.65 0.30 19.75
CA TYR A 98 -5.39 -0.34 19.31
C TYR A 98 -4.13 0.36 19.83
N THR A 99 -4.17 1.65 20.15
CA THR A 99 -3.03 2.37 20.74
C THR A 99 -2.64 1.84 22.14
N ALA A 100 -3.56 1.17 22.85
CA ALA A 100 -3.30 0.59 24.16
C ALA A 100 -2.72 -0.83 24.12
N LYS A 101 -2.63 -1.44 22.93
CA LYS A 101 -2.14 -2.81 22.75
C LYS A 101 -0.63 -2.93 22.95
N TYR A 102 -0.20 -4.13 23.32
CA TYR A 102 1.21 -4.48 23.45
C TYR A 102 1.94 -4.35 22.12
N THR A 103 1.31 -4.71 21.00
CA THR A 103 1.86 -4.46 19.66
C THR A 103 2.17 -2.98 19.46
N ALA A 104 1.21 -2.07 19.60
CA ALA A 104 1.46 -0.63 19.48
C ALA A 104 2.53 -0.11 20.47
N LEU A 105 2.53 -0.61 21.71
CA LEU A 105 3.53 -0.26 22.72
C LEU A 105 4.95 -0.65 22.29
N ARG A 106 5.15 -1.85 21.72
CA ARG A 106 6.47 -2.30 21.23
C ARG A 106 7.02 -1.37 20.14
N PHE A 107 6.20 -1.02 19.15
CA PHE A 107 6.60 -0.08 18.10
C PHE A 107 6.91 1.32 18.66
N ARG A 108 6.15 1.80 19.66
CA ARG A 108 6.45 3.08 20.32
C ARG A 108 7.77 3.05 21.10
N ILE A 109 8.11 1.94 21.76
CA ILE A 109 9.39 1.80 22.44
C ILE A 109 10.55 1.94 21.44
N MET A 110 10.45 1.32 20.27
CA MET A 110 11.44 1.49 19.20
C MET A 110 11.44 2.92 18.66
N GLN A 111 10.29 3.54 18.41
CA GLN A 111 10.20 4.95 18.02
C GLN A 111 10.97 5.87 19.00
N GLU A 112 10.77 5.73 20.31
CA GLU A 112 11.48 6.50 21.32
C GLU A 112 13.00 6.31 21.24
N ALA A 113 13.45 5.08 21.01
CA ALA A 113 14.87 4.78 20.85
C ALA A 113 15.46 5.38 19.56
N LEU A 114 14.69 5.44 18.48
CA LEU A 114 15.08 6.09 17.22
C LEU A 114 15.16 7.61 17.36
N LEU A 115 14.19 8.23 18.06
CA LEU A 115 14.20 9.66 18.36
C LEU A 115 15.38 10.08 19.25
N ALA A 116 15.90 9.18 20.07
CA ALA A 116 17.08 9.42 20.90
C ALA A 116 18.40 9.46 20.08
N GLN A 117 18.40 9.07 18.80
CA GLN A 117 19.59 9.10 17.96
C GLN A 117 19.87 10.52 17.44
N ASN A 118 21.15 10.87 17.26
CA ASN A 118 21.55 12.17 16.69
C ASN A 118 21.44 12.22 15.15
N ARG A 119 20.39 11.59 14.60
CA ARG A 119 20.07 11.55 13.16
C ARG A 119 18.59 11.26 12.97
N THR A 120 18.01 11.82 11.91
CA THR A 120 16.66 11.47 11.48
C THR A 120 16.65 10.07 10.88
N ILE A 121 15.72 9.23 11.32
CA ILE A 121 15.54 7.86 10.84
C ILE A 121 14.09 7.70 10.41
N LEU A 122 13.87 7.27 9.17
CA LEU A 122 12.55 6.88 8.69
C LEU A 122 12.12 5.60 9.41
N TYR A 123 10.91 5.56 9.95
CA TYR A 123 10.41 4.39 10.66
C TYR A 123 9.18 3.80 9.95
N SER A 124 9.36 2.68 9.25
CA SER A 124 8.27 1.91 8.65
C SER A 124 7.85 0.77 9.59
N LEU A 125 6.56 0.71 9.90
CA LEU A 125 5.96 -0.26 10.82
C LEU A 125 5.53 -1.50 10.03
N CYS A 126 5.94 -2.69 10.48
CA CYS A 126 5.53 -3.96 9.88
C CYS A 126 5.00 -4.94 10.92
N GLU A 127 3.70 -4.88 11.15
CA GLU A 127 2.93 -5.88 11.91
C GLU A 127 1.88 -6.60 11.05
N TRP A 128 1.90 -6.36 9.73
CA TRP A 128 1.07 -6.98 8.71
C TRP A 128 -0.42 -6.60 8.71
N GLY A 129 -0.81 -5.53 9.42
CA GLY A 129 -2.21 -5.07 9.47
C GLY A 129 -3.04 -5.69 10.60
N VAL A 130 -2.46 -6.63 11.34
CA VAL A 130 -3.09 -7.50 12.34
C VAL A 130 -3.73 -6.72 13.49
N ASP A 131 -3.16 -5.60 13.92
CA ASP A 131 -3.72 -4.76 14.98
C ASP A 131 -4.05 -3.33 14.51
N GLN A 132 -4.58 -3.25 13.28
CA GLN A 132 -5.06 -2.04 12.61
C GLN A 132 -4.07 -0.87 12.75
N PRO A 133 -2.86 -0.98 12.18
CA PRO A 133 -1.82 0.04 12.36
C PRO A 133 -2.20 1.39 11.77
N TRP A 134 -3.17 1.45 10.85
CA TRP A 134 -3.76 2.71 10.39
C TRP A 134 -4.43 3.54 11.52
N ARG A 135 -4.71 2.94 12.68
CA ARG A 135 -5.34 3.63 13.84
C ARG A 135 -4.34 4.29 14.77
N TRP A 136 -3.09 3.83 14.79
CA TRP A 136 -2.07 4.27 15.76
C TRP A 136 -0.71 4.57 15.13
N GLY A 137 -0.48 4.10 13.90
CA GLY A 137 0.78 4.17 13.17
C GLY A 137 1.22 5.60 12.89
N ASN A 138 0.29 6.52 12.57
CA ASN A 138 0.62 7.93 12.34
C ASN A 138 1.20 8.65 13.57
N GLN A 139 1.00 8.12 14.78
CA GLN A 139 1.63 8.65 16.00
C GLN A 139 3.02 8.03 16.26
N THR A 140 3.38 6.98 15.51
CA THR A 140 4.50 6.09 15.81
C THR A 140 5.56 6.06 14.69
N GLY A 141 5.15 5.86 13.45
CA GLY A 141 6.03 5.75 12.27
C GLY A 141 5.53 6.59 11.09
N SER A 142 6.29 6.52 9.99
CA SER A 142 6.01 7.27 8.75
C SER A 142 5.22 6.45 7.73
N SER A 143 5.16 5.13 7.90
CA SER A 143 4.35 4.22 7.11
C SER A 143 4.03 2.97 7.91
N TRP A 144 2.98 2.24 7.53
CA TRP A 144 2.61 0.99 8.17
C TRP A 144 2.06 -0.01 7.17
N ARG A 145 2.56 -1.24 7.21
CA ARG A 145 2.05 -2.35 6.41
C ARG A 145 0.58 -2.59 6.74
N ILE A 146 -0.27 -2.62 5.71
CA ILE A 146 -1.72 -2.84 5.84
C ILE A 146 -2.13 -4.29 5.64
N SER A 147 -1.20 -5.15 5.24
CA SER A 147 -1.44 -6.55 4.90
C SER A 147 -0.18 -7.39 5.17
N ASN A 148 -0.33 -8.70 5.11
CA ASN A 148 0.78 -9.64 4.97
C ASN A 148 1.50 -9.45 3.61
N ASP A 149 2.54 -10.24 3.36
CA ASP A 149 3.43 -10.03 2.23
C ASP A 149 2.71 -10.13 0.88
N ILE A 150 3.16 -9.32 -0.09
CA ILE A 150 2.63 -9.29 -1.46
C ILE A 150 2.92 -10.59 -2.24
N ALA A 151 3.88 -11.38 -1.76
CA ALA A 151 4.26 -12.64 -2.38
C ALA A 151 4.81 -13.62 -1.34
N PHE A 152 4.35 -14.87 -1.40
CA PHE A 152 4.89 -16.01 -0.63
C PHE A 152 5.81 -16.86 -1.52
N GLY A 153 6.86 -16.23 -2.06
CA GLY A 153 7.81 -16.86 -2.99
C GLY A 153 7.75 -16.26 -4.39
N ASP A 154 6.58 -16.31 -5.04
CA ASP A 154 6.38 -15.83 -6.41
C ASP A 154 5.35 -14.69 -6.49
N THR A 155 5.52 -13.81 -7.48
CA THR A 155 4.56 -12.74 -7.79
C THR A 155 3.18 -13.31 -8.12
N SER A 156 2.14 -12.75 -7.50
CA SER A 156 0.76 -13.24 -7.60
C SER A 156 -0.21 -12.09 -7.91
N TRP A 157 -0.80 -12.10 -9.10
CA TRP A 157 -1.83 -11.12 -9.48
C TRP A 157 -3.03 -11.10 -8.51
N PRO A 158 -3.63 -12.24 -8.11
CA PRO A 158 -4.71 -12.23 -7.11
C PRO A 158 -4.32 -11.53 -5.80
N ARG A 159 -3.06 -11.64 -5.37
CA ARG A 159 -2.58 -10.98 -4.17
C ARG A 159 -2.47 -9.47 -4.33
N ILE A 160 -2.04 -9.00 -5.49
CA ILE A 160 -2.02 -7.56 -5.84
C ILE A 160 -3.44 -6.98 -5.80
N VAL A 161 -4.41 -7.67 -6.43
CA VAL A 161 -5.82 -7.25 -6.44
C VAL A 161 -6.42 -7.22 -5.04
N GLU A 162 -6.06 -8.17 -4.19
CA GLU A 162 -6.49 -8.19 -2.79
C GLU A 162 -5.96 -7.01 -1.98
N ILE A 163 -4.67 -6.67 -2.11
CA ILE A 163 -4.09 -5.52 -1.41
C ILE A 163 -4.71 -4.20 -1.90
N ILE A 164 -5.00 -4.08 -3.21
CA ILE A 164 -5.77 -2.96 -3.76
C ILE A 164 -7.16 -2.89 -3.10
N ASN A 165 -7.85 -4.03 -2.99
CA ASN A 165 -9.14 -4.11 -2.31
C ASN A 165 -9.03 -3.61 -0.87
N MET A 166 -8.06 -4.09 -0.10
CA MET A 166 -7.87 -3.68 1.30
C MET A 166 -7.62 -2.17 1.41
N ASN A 167 -6.71 -1.62 0.61
CA ASN A 167 -6.36 -0.21 0.71
C ASN A 167 -7.49 0.73 0.25
N SER A 168 -8.45 0.24 -0.55
CA SER A 168 -9.63 1.03 -0.97
C SER A 168 -10.46 1.55 0.20
N PHE A 169 -10.40 0.88 1.35
CA PHE A 169 -11.07 1.27 2.59
C PHE A 169 -10.18 2.10 3.52
N LEU A 170 -8.87 2.14 3.28
CA LEU A 170 -7.89 2.69 4.21
C LEU A 170 -7.35 4.07 3.80
N SER A 171 -7.70 4.57 2.60
CA SER A 171 -7.29 5.90 2.13
C SER A 171 -7.50 7.05 3.15
N PRO A 172 -8.54 7.07 4.01
CA PRO A 172 -8.73 8.16 4.98
C PRO A 172 -7.66 8.22 6.09
N PHE A 173 -6.88 7.15 6.28
CA PHE A 173 -5.86 7.08 7.32
C PHE A 173 -4.47 7.53 6.87
N ALA A 174 -4.29 7.78 5.57
CA ALA A 174 -3.02 8.21 4.99
C ALA A 174 -3.00 9.69 4.61
N ASP A 175 -1.87 10.36 4.87
CA ASP A 175 -1.59 11.75 4.50
C ASP A 175 -0.07 11.98 4.49
N PHE A 176 0.39 13.23 4.40
CA PHE A 176 1.81 13.62 4.27
C PHE A 176 2.85 12.94 5.17
N TYR A 177 2.46 12.61 6.40
CA TYR A 177 3.39 12.13 7.43
C TYR A 177 3.16 10.67 7.81
N GLY A 178 2.22 10.00 7.15
CA GLY A 178 1.81 8.64 7.48
C GLY A 178 1.14 7.98 6.30
N HIS A 179 1.72 6.89 5.81
CA HIS A 179 1.25 6.21 4.62
C HIS A 179 0.86 4.76 4.88
N ASN A 180 -0.26 4.32 4.29
CA ASN A 180 -0.56 2.90 4.16
C ASN A 180 0.50 2.26 3.25
N ASP A 181 1.20 1.26 3.76
CA ASP A 181 2.20 0.49 3.03
C ASP A 181 1.58 -0.78 2.47
N ALA A 182 1.35 -0.78 1.16
CA ALA A 182 0.83 -1.90 0.37
C ALA A 182 1.92 -2.94 0.04
N ASP A 183 3.07 -2.88 0.72
CA ASP A 183 4.25 -3.71 0.50
C ASP A 183 5.00 -3.38 -0.81
N MET A 184 6.15 -4.03 -0.98
CA MET A 184 7.09 -3.76 -2.07
C MET A 184 6.52 -4.05 -3.48
N LEU A 185 7.10 -3.39 -4.49
CA LEU A 185 6.83 -3.67 -5.90
C LEU A 185 7.50 -4.97 -6.34
N THR A 186 6.78 -5.76 -7.12
CA THR A 186 7.20 -7.07 -7.66
C THR A 186 7.45 -7.04 -9.18
N ILE A 187 7.47 -5.84 -9.77
CA ILE A 187 7.70 -5.59 -11.21
C ILE A 187 9.13 -5.99 -11.58
N GLY A 188 9.29 -6.92 -12.53
CA GLY A 188 10.58 -7.54 -12.86
C GLY A 188 10.82 -8.92 -12.24
N ASN A 189 9.94 -9.40 -11.35
CA ASN A 189 10.04 -10.76 -10.79
C ASN A 189 9.27 -11.81 -11.63
N GLY A 190 8.73 -11.42 -12.80
CA GLY A 190 7.96 -12.29 -13.69
C GLY A 190 6.49 -12.47 -13.28
N ASN A 191 5.77 -13.31 -14.03
CA ASN A 191 4.36 -13.72 -13.82
C ASN A 191 3.28 -12.63 -13.91
N LEU A 192 3.64 -11.38 -14.24
CA LEU A 192 2.67 -10.32 -14.55
C LEU A 192 2.69 -9.99 -16.04
N THR A 193 1.52 -9.74 -16.59
CA THR A 193 1.35 -9.14 -17.92
C THR A 193 1.67 -7.63 -17.89
N SER A 194 1.88 -7.02 -19.05
CA SER A 194 2.07 -5.57 -19.17
C SER A 194 0.93 -4.76 -18.55
N ALA A 195 -0.32 -5.22 -18.70
CA ALA A 195 -1.51 -4.62 -18.10
C ALA A 195 -1.47 -4.69 -16.57
N GLU A 196 -1.13 -5.86 -16.02
CA GLU A 196 -1.00 -6.07 -14.58
C GLU A 196 0.15 -5.25 -13.98
N ILE A 197 1.27 -5.10 -14.71
CA ILE A 197 2.39 -4.23 -14.31
C ILE A 197 1.96 -2.76 -14.24
N ARG A 198 1.22 -2.28 -15.25
CA ARG A 198 0.64 -0.92 -15.25
C ARG A 198 -0.31 -0.74 -14.07
N THR A 199 -1.25 -1.65 -13.86
CA THR A 199 -2.17 -1.57 -12.72
C THR A 199 -1.44 -1.58 -11.38
N HIS A 200 -0.47 -2.49 -11.19
CA HIS A 200 0.31 -2.59 -9.97
C HIS A 200 1.01 -1.27 -9.65
N PHE A 201 1.83 -0.75 -10.57
CA PHE A 201 2.52 0.51 -10.33
C PHE A 201 1.58 1.71 -10.20
N GLY A 202 0.60 1.79 -11.11
CA GLY A 202 -0.37 2.88 -11.19
C GLY A 202 -1.14 3.03 -9.88
N LEU A 203 -1.75 1.96 -9.39
CA LEU A 203 -2.50 2.01 -8.15
C LEU A 203 -1.60 2.19 -6.92
N TRP A 204 -0.39 1.62 -6.86
CA TRP A 204 0.55 1.90 -5.76
C TRP A 204 0.89 3.39 -5.67
N ALA A 205 1.13 4.03 -6.83
CA ALA A 205 1.40 5.46 -6.90
C ALA A 205 0.19 6.29 -6.46
N LEU A 206 -1.01 5.96 -6.95
CA LEU A 206 -2.25 6.66 -6.59
C LEU A 206 -2.62 6.50 -5.12
N MET A 207 -2.42 5.31 -4.56
CA MET A 207 -2.64 5.03 -3.14
C MET A 207 -1.57 5.66 -2.23
N LYS A 208 -0.54 6.31 -2.80
CA LYS A 208 0.62 6.85 -2.07
C LYS A 208 1.28 5.83 -1.13
N SER A 209 1.30 4.57 -1.55
CA SER A 209 2.09 3.53 -0.89
C SER A 209 3.58 3.82 -1.07
N PRO A 210 4.47 3.42 -0.14
CA PRO A 210 5.91 3.43 -0.40
C PRO A 210 6.24 2.71 -1.72
N ILE A 211 7.02 3.36 -2.58
CA ILE A 211 7.49 2.79 -3.85
C ILE A 211 8.84 2.13 -3.59
N LEU A 212 8.81 0.85 -3.19
CA LEU A 212 10.00 0.05 -2.88
C LEU A 212 10.22 -0.99 -3.98
N ILE A 213 11.34 -0.92 -4.70
CA ILE A 213 11.63 -1.89 -5.78
C ILE A 213 12.14 -3.19 -5.15
N GLY A 214 11.30 -4.24 -5.17
CA GLY A 214 11.61 -5.56 -4.63
C GLY A 214 12.27 -6.51 -5.63
N THR A 215 12.88 -5.98 -6.69
CA THR A 215 13.38 -6.76 -7.83
C THR A 215 14.84 -6.46 -8.13
N VAL A 216 15.52 -7.36 -8.84
CA VAL A 216 16.89 -7.13 -9.30
C VAL A 216 16.83 -6.10 -10.43
N VAL A 217 17.14 -4.84 -10.12
CA VAL A 217 17.00 -3.70 -11.06
C VAL A 217 17.72 -3.93 -12.40
N ALA A 218 18.83 -4.67 -12.40
CA ALA A 218 19.58 -5.00 -13.62
C ALA A 218 18.83 -5.94 -14.59
N ASN A 219 17.75 -6.59 -14.14
CA ASN A 219 16.95 -7.52 -14.93
C ASN A 219 15.67 -6.87 -15.48
N LEU A 220 15.39 -5.61 -15.15
CA LEU A 220 14.21 -4.92 -15.66
C LEU A 220 14.30 -4.71 -17.17
N THR A 221 13.19 -4.94 -17.85
CA THR A 221 13.02 -4.59 -19.26
C THR A 221 12.80 -3.08 -19.43
N ASP A 222 13.02 -2.57 -20.64
CA ASP A 222 12.77 -1.16 -20.95
C ASP A 222 11.31 -0.76 -20.69
N GLU A 223 10.37 -1.68 -20.93
CA GLU A 223 8.95 -1.47 -20.65
C GLU A 223 8.70 -1.29 -19.14
N GLU A 224 9.22 -2.18 -18.31
CA GLU A 224 9.08 -2.09 -16.85
C GLU A 224 9.74 -0.83 -16.29
N VAL A 225 10.93 -0.47 -16.81
CA VAL A 225 11.60 0.79 -16.44
C VAL A 225 10.73 1.99 -16.83
N SER A 226 10.11 1.97 -18.01
CA SER A 226 9.24 3.08 -18.47
C SER A 226 8.03 3.27 -17.56
N VAL A 227 7.43 2.17 -17.08
CA VAL A 227 6.34 2.20 -16.11
C VAL A 227 6.83 2.81 -14.79
N LEU A 228 7.92 2.30 -14.23
CA LEU A 228 8.49 2.80 -12.96
C LEU A 228 8.94 4.28 -13.04
N GLN A 229 9.29 4.76 -14.22
CA GLN A 229 9.70 6.15 -14.47
C GLN A 229 8.56 7.07 -14.93
N ASN A 230 7.30 6.62 -14.88
CA ASN A 230 6.17 7.44 -15.28
C ASN A 230 6.09 8.72 -14.43
N LYS A 231 6.45 9.85 -15.06
CA LYS A 231 6.60 11.14 -14.36
C LYS A 231 5.30 11.70 -13.81
N MET A 232 4.17 11.45 -14.49
CA MET A 232 2.87 11.94 -14.04
C MET A 232 2.44 11.22 -12.77
N LEU A 233 2.57 9.89 -12.73
CA LEU A 233 2.31 9.08 -11.53
C LEU A 233 3.26 9.45 -10.38
N LEU A 234 4.56 9.56 -10.64
CA LEU A 234 5.53 9.96 -9.62
C LEU A 234 5.27 11.38 -9.10
N SER A 235 4.84 12.30 -9.95
CA SER A 235 4.50 13.67 -9.52
C SER A 235 3.26 13.72 -8.64
N PHE A 236 2.26 12.88 -8.90
CA PHE A 236 1.09 12.73 -8.04
C PHE A 236 1.48 12.09 -6.70
N HIS A 237 2.30 11.04 -6.75
CA HIS A 237 2.77 10.31 -5.58
C HIS A 237 3.60 11.18 -4.64
N GLN A 238 4.50 11.99 -5.19
CA GLN A 238 5.42 12.88 -4.47
C GLN A 238 4.93 14.33 -4.39
N ASP A 239 3.62 14.57 -4.51
CA ASP A 239 3.07 15.92 -4.50
C ASP A 239 3.38 16.63 -3.16
N PRO A 240 3.99 17.84 -3.19
CA PRO A 240 4.42 18.53 -1.98
C PRO A 240 3.31 19.34 -1.29
N VAL A 241 2.12 19.47 -1.91
CA VAL A 241 0.98 20.28 -1.40
C VAL A 241 -0.22 19.40 -1.04
N PHE A 242 -0.42 18.31 -1.76
CA PHE A 242 -1.48 17.33 -1.50
C PHE A 242 -0.85 16.05 -0.94
N GLY A 243 -1.06 15.77 0.35
CA GLY A 243 -0.53 14.56 1.00
C GLY A 243 -1.45 13.35 0.89
N LYS A 244 -2.76 13.58 0.76
CA LYS A 244 -3.76 12.51 0.67
C LYS A 244 -3.59 11.66 -0.59
N PRO A 245 -3.80 10.33 -0.49
CA PRO A 245 -3.85 9.46 -1.66
C PRO A 245 -5.10 9.72 -2.51
N ALA A 246 -5.13 9.16 -3.71
CA ALA A 246 -6.39 8.94 -4.41
C ALA A 246 -7.26 7.96 -3.60
N ALA A 247 -8.55 8.23 -3.54
CA ALA A 247 -9.53 7.39 -2.86
C ALA A 247 -10.46 6.74 -3.87
N ALA A 248 -10.90 5.52 -3.57
CA ALA A 248 -11.97 4.88 -4.30
C ALA A 248 -13.26 5.71 -4.12
N TYR A 249 -13.89 6.09 -5.22
CA TYR A 249 -15.16 6.83 -5.20
C TYR A 249 -16.34 6.01 -5.76
N LYS A 250 -16.06 4.90 -6.46
CA LYS A 250 -17.07 4.00 -7.00
C LYS A 250 -16.55 2.58 -7.17
N TRP A 251 -17.30 1.59 -6.68
CA TRP A 251 -16.93 0.17 -6.79
C TRP A 251 -17.34 -0.49 -8.10
N GLY A 252 -18.15 0.20 -8.91
CA GLY A 252 -18.54 -0.23 -10.24
C GLY A 252 -19.46 -1.45 -10.21
N ALA A 253 -18.90 -2.64 -10.44
CA ALA A 253 -19.63 -3.89 -10.49
C ALA A 253 -20.24 -4.30 -9.14
N ASN A 254 -19.72 -3.77 -8.04
CA ASN A 254 -20.28 -3.95 -6.70
C ASN A 254 -20.89 -2.65 -6.16
N PRO A 255 -21.84 -2.73 -5.21
CA PRO A 255 -22.20 -1.56 -4.40
C PRO A 255 -20.97 -0.93 -3.75
N ASP A 256 -20.98 0.38 -3.58
CA ASP A 256 -19.89 1.09 -2.91
C ASP A 256 -19.66 0.52 -1.51
N TRP A 257 -18.38 0.45 -1.12
CA TRP A 257 -17.93 -0.16 0.14
C TRP A 257 -18.12 -1.68 0.23
N THR A 258 -18.25 -2.39 -0.89
CA THR A 258 -18.23 -3.86 -0.90
C THR A 258 -16.79 -4.38 -0.91
N PHE A 259 -16.41 -5.17 0.07
CA PHE A 259 -15.13 -5.88 0.07
C PHE A 259 -15.24 -7.11 -0.83
N ASN A 260 -14.49 -7.09 -1.94
CA ASN A 260 -14.39 -8.22 -2.85
C ASN A 260 -12.96 -8.30 -3.39
N ASN A 261 -12.18 -9.26 -2.91
CA ASN A 261 -10.76 -9.42 -3.25
C ASN A 261 -10.50 -9.92 -4.68
N THR A 262 -11.55 -10.19 -5.47
CA THR A 262 -11.45 -10.50 -6.91
C THR A 262 -11.93 -9.37 -7.81
N VAL A 263 -12.83 -8.52 -7.30
CA VAL A 263 -13.42 -7.39 -8.03
C VAL A 263 -13.48 -6.20 -7.07
N PRO A 264 -12.34 -5.54 -6.79
CA PRO A 264 -12.30 -4.42 -5.85
C PRO A 264 -12.87 -3.14 -6.47
N ALA A 265 -12.69 -2.03 -5.76
CA ALA A 265 -13.06 -0.71 -6.28
C ALA A 265 -12.45 -0.45 -7.66
N GLN A 266 -13.31 -0.06 -8.61
CA GLN A 266 -12.92 0.14 -10.00
C GLN A 266 -12.55 1.59 -10.32
N TYR A 267 -12.98 2.55 -9.51
CA TYR A 267 -12.83 3.96 -9.82
C TYR A 267 -12.21 4.73 -8.65
N TRP A 268 -11.11 5.43 -8.94
CA TRP A 268 -10.30 6.13 -7.95
C TRP A 268 -9.99 7.55 -8.40
N SER A 269 -9.92 8.49 -7.46
CA SER A 269 -9.59 9.87 -7.78
C SER A 269 -8.86 10.59 -6.65
N GLY A 270 -7.99 11.51 -7.03
CA GLY A 270 -7.24 12.33 -6.08
C GLY A 270 -6.82 13.66 -6.67
N ALA A 271 -6.81 14.70 -5.84
CA ALA A 271 -6.30 16.01 -6.22
C ALA A 271 -4.77 16.06 -6.07
N SER A 272 -4.14 16.83 -6.94
CA SER A 272 -2.71 17.17 -6.89
C SER A 272 -2.49 18.60 -7.37
N SER A 273 -1.28 19.10 -7.18
CA SER A 273 -0.82 20.40 -7.68
C SER A 273 -0.86 20.48 -9.21
N ASN A 274 -0.84 19.34 -9.89
CA ASN A 274 -0.88 19.24 -11.34
C ASN A 274 -2.28 18.97 -11.90
N GLY A 275 -3.32 18.96 -11.06
CA GLY A 275 -4.69 18.63 -11.44
C GLY A 275 -5.24 17.40 -10.72
N THR A 276 -6.38 16.91 -11.20
CA THR A 276 -7.07 15.73 -10.63
C THR A 276 -6.68 14.48 -11.40
N MET A 277 -6.15 13.50 -10.68
CA MET A 277 -5.86 12.17 -11.22
C MET A 277 -7.10 11.29 -11.06
N VAL A 278 -7.54 10.62 -12.13
CA VAL A 278 -8.67 9.69 -12.09
C VAL A 278 -8.26 8.37 -12.74
N ALA A 279 -8.53 7.25 -12.07
CA ALA A 279 -8.24 5.92 -12.56
C ALA A 279 -9.51 5.07 -12.71
N MET A 280 -9.51 4.26 -13.77
CA MET A 280 -10.48 3.21 -14.06
C MET A 280 -9.73 1.88 -14.10
N PHE A 281 -9.91 1.06 -13.07
CA PHE A 281 -9.33 -0.27 -12.96
C PHE A 281 -10.31 -1.33 -13.47
N ASN A 282 -9.84 -2.16 -14.41
CA ASN A 282 -10.57 -3.31 -14.94
C ASN A 282 -10.07 -4.62 -14.28
N PRO A 283 -10.76 -5.16 -13.26
CA PRO A 283 -10.35 -6.42 -12.63
C PRO A 283 -10.74 -7.67 -13.43
N PHE A 284 -11.38 -7.53 -14.60
CA PHE A 284 -11.92 -8.67 -15.36
C PHE A 284 -10.91 -9.22 -16.39
N ASN A 285 -11.14 -10.46 -16.82
CA ASN A 285 -10.34 -11.16 -17.83
C ASN A 285 -10.62 -10.75 -19.29
N GLU A 286 -11.38 -9.67 -19.51
CA GLU A 286 -11.72 -9.16 -20.84
C GLU A 286 -11.68 -7.64 -20.86
N THR A 287 -11.47 -7.05 -22.03
CA THR A 287 -11.53 -5.60 -22.20
C THR A 287 -12.92 -5.08 -21.83
N LYS A 288 -12.96 -4.03 -21.01
CA LYS A 288 -14.19 -3.34 -20.61
C LYS A 288 -14.18 -1.90 -21.08
N SER A 289 -15.30 -1.46 -21.62
CA SER A 289 -15.53 -0.03 -21.84
C SER A 289 -15.96 0.61 -20.54
N MET A 290 -15.15 1.53 -20.02
CA MET A 290 -15.33 2.20 -18.73
C MET A 290 -15.45 3.71 -18.95
N GLU A 291 -16.26 4.36 -18.12
CA GLU A 291 -16.55 5.79 -18.24
C GLU A 291 -16.29 6.51 -16.91
N VAL A 292 -15.59 7.65 -16.98
CA VAL A 292 -15.52 8.65 -15.92
C VAL A 292 -16.63 9.67 -16.14
N ASP A 293 -17.67 9.66 -15.30
CA ASP A 293 -18.68 10.74 -15.24
C ASP A 293 -18.22 11.82 -14.26
N PHE A 294 -18.13 13.07 -14.71
CA PHE A 294 -17.60 14.18 -13.92
C PHE A 294 -18.50 14.49 -12.71
N ASN A 295 -19.78 14.11 -12.73
CA ASN A 295 -20.67 14.23 -11.56
C ASN A 295 -20.30 13.28 -10.42
N GLU A 296 -19.62 12.17 -10.72
CA GLU A 296 -19.26 11.14 -9.74
C GLU A 296 -17.88 11.38 -9.12
N VAL A 297 -17.01 12.13 -9.80
CA VAL A 297 -15.65 12.41 -9.33
C VAL A 297 -15.66 13.54 -8.30
N PRO A 298 -15.24 13.32 -7.03
CA PRO A 298 -15.33 14.32 -5.97
C PRO A 298 -14.59 15.64 -6.24
N GLN A 299 -13.55 15.63 -7.07
CA GLN A 299 -12.69 16.77 -7.36
C GLN A 299 -13.03 17.49 -8.67
N LEU A 300 -14.02 17.02 -9.44
CA LEU A 300 -14.43 17.65 -10.70
C LEU A 300 -15.77 18.37 -10.55
N ASP A 301 -15.98 19.41 -11.36
CA ASP A 301 -17.27 20.05 -11.56
C ASP A 301 -17.86 19.59 -12.89
N ALA A 302 -19.02 18.96 -12.84
CA ALA A 302 -19.71 18.44 -14.01
C ALA A 302 -20.14 19.49 -15.04
N LYS A 303 -20.11 20.79 -14.68
CA LYS A 303 -20.40 21.90 -15.58
C LYS A 303 -19.16 22.47 -16.25
N SER A 304 -17.97 22.05 -15.82
CA SER A 304 -16.70 22.51 -16.35
C SER A 304 -16.19 21.63 -17.49
N SER A 305 -15.29 22.20 -18.28
CA SER A 305 -14.45 21.46 -19.21
C SER A 305 -13.07 21.26 -18.60
N TYR A 306 -12.42 20.15 -18.95
CA TYR A 306 -11.08 19.83 -18.50
C TYR A 306 -10.22 19.41 -19.68
N GLU A 307 -8.98 19.86 -19.74
CA GLU A 307 -7.97 19.24 -20.58
C GLU A 307 -7.60 17.88 -19.98
N VAL A 308 -7.70 16.82 -20.79
CA VAL A 308 -7.50 15.45 -20.35
C VAL A 308 -6.29 14.83 -21.03
N VAL A 309 -5.42 14.21 -20.23
CA VAL A 309 -4.22 13.52 -20.70
C VAL A 309 -4.22 12.08 -20.20
N ASN A 310 -3.95 11.14 -21.11
CA ASN A 310 -3.69 9.75 -20.74
C ASN A 310 -2.30 9.62 -20.10
N VAL A 311 -2.26 9.10 -18.88
CA VAL A 311 -1.05 9.05 -18.06
C VAL A 311 -0.05 8.01 -18.56
N TRP A 312 -0.48 6.98 -19.28
CA TRP A 312 0.42 5.92 -19.73
C TRP A 312 1.27 6.31 -20.92
N ASP A 313 0.70 7.03 -21.89
CA ASP A 313 1.39 7.40 -23.13
C ASP A 313 1.59 8.93 -23.28
N GLY A 314 1.01 9.73 -22.38
CA GLY A 314 1.07 11.19 -22.43
C GLY A 314 0.23 11.80 -23.56
N SER A 315 -0.63 11.03 -24.21
CA SER A 315 -1.50 11.52 -25.28
C SER A 315 -2.58 12.44 -24.70
N SER A 316 -2.77 13.59 -25.36
CA SER A 316 -3.87 14.49 -25.03
C SER A 316 -5.15 13.98 -25.68
N MET A 317 -6.23 13.97 -24.89
CA MET A 317 -7.61 13.73 -25.33
C MET A 317 -8.36 15.04 -25.60
N GLY A 318 -7.69 16.19 -25.40
CA GLY A 318 -8.24 17.54 -25.53
C GLY A 318 -9.20 17.94 -24.39
N SER A 319 -9.86 19.06 -24.59
CA SER A 319 -10.92 19.56 -23.69
C SER A 319 -12.15 18.66 -23.74
N CYS A 320 -12.40 17.95 -22.63
CA CYS A 320 -13.56 17.08 -22.45
C CYS A 320 -14.58 17.71 -21.48
N GLU A 321 -15.85 17.39 -21.68
CA GLU A 321 -16.97 17.85 -20.83
C GLU A 321 -17.83 16.64 -20.45
N ARG A 322 -18.44 16.68 -19.25
CA ARG A 322 -19.38 15.69 -18.71
C ARG A 322 -18.81 14.31 -18.43
N SER A 323 -18.16 13.66 -19.40
CA SER A 323 -17.57 12.35 -19.23
C SER A 323 -16.43 12.06 -20.19
N VAL A 324 -15.62 11.05 -19.86
CA VAL A 324 -14.58 10.47 -20.71
C VAL A 324 -14.69 8.95 -20.67
N GLN A 325 -14.71 8.33 -21.85
CA GLN A 325 -14.79 6.87 -21.99
C GLN A 325 -13.45 6.30 -22.47
N MET A 326 -13.06 5.16 -21.92
CA MET A 326 -11.87 4.40 -22.30
C MET A 326 -12.20 2.92 -22.41
N ASP A 327 -11.65 2.25 -23.41
CA ASP A 327 -11.59 0.79 -23.43
C ASP A 327 -10.34 0.35 -22.66
N VAL A 328 -10.56 -0.36 -21.55
CA VAL A 328 -9.51 -0.79 -20.62
C VAL A 328 -9.30 -2.29 -20.78
N GLU A 329 -8.09 -2.71 -21.12
CA GLU A 329 -7.74 -4.13 -21.30
C GLU A 329 -7.98 -4.95 -20.03
N ALA A 330 -8.01 -6.28 -20.18
CA ALA A 330 -8.11 -7.20 -19.04
C ALA A 330 -6.99 -6.92 -18.02
N HIS A 331 -7.36 -6.80 -16.74
CA HIS A 331 -6.44 -6.53 -15.63
C HIS A 331 -5.68 -5.19 -15.69
N ASP A 332 -6.03 -4.32 -16.65
CA ASP A 332 -5.36 -3.03 -16.84
C ASP A 332 -6.06 -1.90 -16.08
N THR A 333 -5.39 -0.76 -16.04
CA THR A 333 -5.94 0.49 -15.51
C THR A 333 -5.80 1.58 -16.56
N ALA A 334 -6.85 2.33 -16.86
CA ALA A 334 -6.72 3.62 -17.54
C ALA A 334 -6.60 4.73 -16.49
N ILE A 335 -5.54 5.53 -16.57
CA ILE A 335 -5.31 6.65 -15.65
C ILE A 335 -5.27 7.94 -16.48
N LEU A 336 -6.06 8.92 -16.07
CA LEU A 336 -6.26 10.19 -16.75
C LEU A 336 -5.94 11.34 -15.79
N LEU A 337 -5.21 12.33 -16.29
CA LEU A 337 -4.98 13.60 -15.60
C LEU A 337 -5.94 14.66 -16.17
N PHE A 338 -6.74 15.25 -15.29
CA PHE A 338 -7.68 16.33 -15.58
C PHE A 338 -7.11 17.66 -15.06
N THR A 339 -6.94 18.63 -15.95
CA THR A 339 -6.55 20.00 -15.62
C THR A 339 -7.62 20.98 -16.09
N ASP A 340 -7.88 22.03 -15.32
CA ASP A 340 -8.79 23.10 -15.74
C ASP A 340 -8.34 23.65 -17.11
N SER A 341 -9.29 23.78 -18.05
CA SER A 341 -9.06 24.29 -19.41
C SER A 341 -8.78 25.79 -19.47
#